data_AF-A0A845F449-F1
#
_entry.id   AF-A0A845F449-F1
#
_cell.length_a   1.000
_cell.length_b   1.000
_cell.length_c   1.000
_cell.angle_alpha   90.00
_cell.angle_beta   90.00
_cell.angle_gamma   90.00
#
_symmetry.space_group_name_H-M   'P 1'
#
loop_
_entity.id
_entity.type
_entity.pdbx_description
1 polymer ?
#
loop_
_entity_poly.entity_id
_entity_poly.type
_entity_poly.pdbx_seq_one_letter_code
_entity_poly.pdbx_strand_id
1 'polypeptide(L)'
;MKHSVSLEIIRKSEGIKRLEHYVKNLIDHDKKAVISLLNEDTLSYPTIYVLSSTIREHNLSKHLSDRNRIALSIQKDILAKERAPAAPFPYSICDLPQYIHSVLRWMVETGSEEKLNTRYRLVIDRAAGLLTTIYQHPDDLLLVSKLLFNRKRARLSTHYVTWAYFSSHNIASLLPIGEKLLSADEEEVAFARELLHFISGLDESDDPYVYFRNWYEENLPYLLHNENSYELTAELAPYVVDHDTKYRECFSHKASSNLREDGFQSLSEQEKEQLANLSYKIRMSSRSEWIEWMNRPLSAQLMLMEEVQHDYDSR
;
A
#
# COMPACT_ATOMS: atom_id res chain seq x y z
N MET A 1 19.43 -38.40 -19.19
CA MET A 1 19.24 -37.06 -18.62
C MET A 1 18.65 -36.17 -19.70
N LYS A 2 17.32 -35.99 -19.73
CA LYS A 2 16.69 -35.04 -20.67
C LYS A 2 16.88 -33.64 -20.08
N HIS A 3 17.52 -32.75 -20.81
CA HIS A 3 17.51 -31.33 -20.50
C HIS A 3 16.05 -30.85 -20.56
N SER A 4 15.39 -30.83 -19.41
CA SER A 4 14.12 -30.13 -19.24
C SER A 4 14.46 -28.65 -19.44
N VAL A 5 13.96 -28.06 -20.52
CA VAL A 5 14.10 -26.62 -20.74
C VAL A 5 13.08 -25.95 -19.83
N SER A 6 13.55 -25.07 -18.94
CA SER A 6 12.68 -24.37 -18.00
C SER A 6 11.61 -23.55 -18.75
N LEU A 7 10.35 -23.69 -18.34
CA LEU A 7 9.23 -22.94 -18.92
C LEU A 7 9.43 -21.41 -18.80
N GLU A 8 10.11 -20.96 -17.73
CA GLU A 8 10.46 -19.54 -17.55
C GLU A 8 11.39 -19.04 -18.65
N ILE A 9 12.40 -19.83 -19.01
CA ILE A 9 13.38 -19.46 -20.03
C ILE A 9 12.68 -19.31 -21.37
N ILE A 10 11.83 -20.27 -21.73
CA ILE A 10 11.06 -20.22 -22.99
C ILE A 10 10.16 -18.98 -23.00
N ARG A 11 9.44 -18.72 -21.91
CA ARG A 11 8.56 -17.54 -21.80
C ARG A 11 9.33 -16.23 -22.01
N LYS A 12 10.47 -16.06 -21.32
CA LYS A 12 11.24 -14.82 -21.30
C LYS A 12 12.05 -14.61 -22.58
N SER A 13 12.60 -15.67 -23.17
CA SER A 13 13.49 -15.56 -24.34
C SER A 13 12.79 -15.77 -25.68
N GLU A 14 11.83 -16.68 -25.76
CA GLU A 14 11.14 -17.04 -27.02
C GLU A 14 9.69 -16.53 -27.09
N GLY A 15 9.14 -16.09 -25.95
CA GLY A 15 7.82 -15.47 -25.87
C GLY A 15 6.64 -16.44 -25.67
N ILE A 16 5.46 -15.85 -25.46
CA ILE A 16 4.24 -16.56 -25.03
C ILE A 16 3.78 -17.60 -26.04
N LYS A 17 3.72 -17.26 -27.33
CA LYS A 17 3.23 -18.18 -28.38
C LYS A 17 4.08 -19.45 -28.46
N ARG A 18 5.39 -19.28 -28.31
CA ARG A 18 6.35 -20.38 -28.36
C ARG A 18 6.23 -21.28 -27.14
N LEU A 19 6.09 -20.68 -25.95
CA LEU A 19 5.78 -21.40 -24.71
C LEU A 19 4.50 -22.24 -24.84
N GLU A 20 3.40 -21.65 -25.30
CA GLU A 20 2.12 -22.36 -25.46
C GLU A 20 2.26 -23.54 -26.44
N HIS A 21 2.92 -23.32 -27.59
CA HIS A 21 3.15 -24.37 -28.57
C HIS A 21 4.04 -25.50 -28.01
N TYR A 22 5.11 -25.14 -27.30
CA TYR A 22 6.00 -26.11 -26.65
C TYR A 22 5.24 -26.98 -25.65
N VAL A 23 4.45 -26.36 -24.78
CA VAL A 23 3.66 -27.08 -23.76
C VAL A 23 2.60 -27.97 -24.41
N LYS A 24 1.86 -27.48 -25.42
CA LYS A 24 0.86 -28.29 -26.13
C LYS A 24 1.48 -29.54 -26.77
N ASN A 25 2.58 -29.37 -27.51
CA ASN A 25 3.30 -30.51 -28.08
C ASN A 25 3.80 -31.47 -26.99
N LEU A 26 4.33 -30.94 -25.88
CA LEU A 26 4.85 -31.78 -24.79
C LEU A 26 3.73 -32.54 -24.07
N ILE A 27 2.51 -32.00 -23.99
CA ILE A 27 1.35 -32.70 -23.40
C ILE A 27 1.02 -33.96 -24.22
N ASP A 28 1.08 -33.87 -25.55
CA ASP A 28 0.75 -34.99 -26.46
C ASP A 28 1.78 -36.13 -26.36
N HIS A 29 3.03 -35.82 -26.02
CA HIS A 29 4.12 -36.80 -25.96
C HIS A 29 4.43 -37.28 -24.53
N ASP A 30 4.40 -36.39 -23.55
CA ASP A 30 4.81 -36.64 -22.17
C ASP A 30 4.07 -35.72 -21.18
N LYS A 31 2.79 -36.01 -20.98
CA LYS A 31 1.93 -35.30 -20.02
C LYS A 31 2.51 -35.27 -18.59
N LYS A 32 3.25 -36.30 -18.18
CA LYS A 32 3.86 -36.37 -16.83
C LYS A 32 4.99 -35.36 -16.69
N ALA A 33 5.84 -35.22 -17.72
CA ALA A 33 6.87 -34.19 -17.74
C ALA A 33 6.28 -32.78 -17.61
N VAL A 34 5.18 -32.49 -18.32
CA VAL A 34 4.49 -31.20 -18.21
C VAL A 34 3.98 -30.93 -16.80
N ILE A 35 3.35 -31.93 -16.16
CA ILE A 35 2.89 -31.81 -14.77
C ILE A 35 4.06 -31.52 -13.83
N SER A 36 5.20 -32.19 -14.02
CA SER A 36 6.41 -31.94 -13.23
C SER A 36 6.90 -30.50 -13.41
N LEU A 37 7.01 -30.02 -14.66
CA LEU A 37 7.45 -28.66 -14.98
C LEU A 37 6.51 -27.59 -14.40
N LEU A 38 5.19 -27.83 -14.49
CA LEU A 38 4.19 -26.90 -13.96
C LEU A 38 4.25 -26.80 -12.44
N ASN A 39 4.76 -27.82 -11.74
CA ASN A 39 4.84 -27.86 -10.27
C ASN A 39 6.23 -27.49 -9.73
N GLU A 40 7.15 -27.01 -10.56
CA GLU A 40 8.45 -26.54 -10.08
C GLU A 40 8.29 -25.32 -9.15
N ASP A 41 9.01 -25.34 -8.02
CA ASP A 41 8.94 -24.25 -7.03
C ASP A 41 9.47 -22.92 -7.61
N THR A 42 10.41 -23.00 -8.55
CA THR A 42 11.01 -21.87 -9.26
C THR A 42 10.10 -21.24 -10.32
N LEU A 43 8.98 -21.88 -10.66
CA LEU A 43 8.06 -21.34 -11.65
C LEU A 43 7.42 -20.06 -11.12
N SER A 44 7.33 -19.04 -11.98
CA SER A 44 6.73 -17.75 -11.66
C SER A 44 5.23 -17.77 -11.98
N TYR A 45 4.46 -16.93 -11.27
CA TYR A 45 3.06 -16.76 -11.55
C TYR A 45 2.74 -16.31 -13.00
N PRO A 46 3.48 -15.38 -13.63
CA PRO A 46 3.28 -15.02 -15.04
C PRO A 46 3.19 -16.22 -15.99
N THR A 47 4.02 -17.25 -15.79
CA THR A 47 4.02 -18.46 -16.62
C THR A 47 2.75 -19.28 -16.40
N ILE A 48 2.32 -19.45 -15.14
CA ILE A 48 1.06 -20.11 -14.81
C ILE A 48 -0.13 -19.37 -15.41
N TYR A 49 -0.15 -18.03 -15.32
CA TYR A 49 -1.21 -17.20 -15.89
C TYR A 49 -1.34 -17.39 -17.39
N VAL A 50 -0.23 -17.30 -18.12
CA VAL A 50 -0.19 -17.49 -19.58
C VAL A 50 -0.68 -18.88 -19.97
N LEU A 51 -0.27 -19.92 -19.24
CA LEU A 51 -0.64 -21.31 -19.52
C LEU A 51 -2.03 -21.70 -19.01
N SER A 52 -2.75 -20.80 -18.33
CA SER A 52 -4.03 -21.11 -17.67
C SER A 52 -5.11 -21.67 -18.61
N SER A 53 -5.17 -21.21 -19.86
CA SER A 53 -6.05 -21.76 -20.91
C SER A 53 -5.68 -23.20 -21.26
N THR A 54 -4.40 -23.44 -21.55
CA THR A 54 -3.85 -24.77 -21.90
C THR A 54 -4.03 -25.76 -20.75
N ILE A 55 -3.76 -25.35 -19.51
CA ILE A 55 -3.97 -26.16 -18.31
C ILE A 55 -5.44 -26.62 -18.21
N ARG A 56 -6.38 -25.72 -18.48
CA ARG A 56 -7.82 -26.01 -18.44
C ARG A 56 -8.24 -26.91 -19.60
N GLU A 57 -7.81 -26.61 -20.83
CA GLU A 57 -8.13 -27.38 -22.05
C GLU A 57 -7.71 -28.86 -21.92
N HIS A 58 -6.58 -29.13 -21.27
CA HIS A 58 -6.04 -30.48 -21.11
C HIS A 58 -6.33 -31.13 -19.74
N ASN A 59 -7.23 -30.55 -18.94
CA ASN A 59 -7.65 -31.04 -17.62
C ASN A 59 -6.47 -31.30 -16.66
N LEU A 60 -5.47 -30.40 -16.65
CA LEU A 60 -4.27 -30.53 -15.83
C LEU A 60 -4.45 -30.02 -14.40
N SER A 61 -5.49 -29.22 -14.12
CA SER A 61 -5.67 -28.51 -12.84
C SER A 61 -5.64 -29.43 -11.61
N LYS A 62 -6.12 -30.67 -11.72
CA LYS A 62 -6.14 -31.64 -10.61
C LYS A 62 -4.76 -32.21 -10.24
N HIS A 63 -3.77 -32.00 -11.09
CA HIS A 63 -2.40 -32.49 -10.91
C HIS A 63 -1.42 -31.37 -10.52
N LEU A 64 -1.91 -30.14 -10.39
CA LEU A 64 -1.09 -29.01 -9.99
C LEU A 64 -0.88 -29.00 -8.47
N SER A 65 0.24 -28.41 -8.06
CA SER A 65 0.50 -28.07 -6.66
C SER A 65 -0.58 -27.14 -6.12
N ASP A 66 -0.81 -27.17 -4.80
CA ASP A 66 -1.85 -26.35 -4.21
C ASP A 66 -1.61 -24.86 -4.43
N ARG A 67 -0.34 -24.40 -4.42
CA ARG A 67 0.04 -23.01 -4.76
C ARG A 67 -0.54 -22.60 -6.12
N ASN A 68 -0.29 -23.41 -7.14
CA ASN A 68 -0.70 -23.11 -8.51
C ASN A 68 -2.21 -23.27 -8.71
N ARG A 69 -2.84 -24.24 -8.04
CA ARG A 69 -4.30 -24.42 -8.04
C ARG A 69 -5.00 -23.20 -7.45
N ILE A 70 -4.53 -22.74 -6.30
CA ILE A 70 -5.07 -21.56 -5.61
C ILE A 70 -4.87 -20.31 -6.47
N ALA A 71 -3.68 -20.10 -7.03
CA ALA A 71 -3.41 -18.95 -7.89
C ALA A 71 -4.34 -18.90 -9.13
N LEU A 72 -4.59 -20.05 -9.78
CA LEU A 72 -5.55 -20.14 -10.89
C LEU A 72 -7.00 -19.91 -10.45
N SER A 73 -7.34 -20.31 -9.22
CA SER A 73 -8.66 -20.06 -8.65
C SER A 73 -8.87 -18.57 -8.36
N ILE A 74 -7.90 -17.92 -7.71
CA ILE A 74 -7.88 -16.46 -7.47
C ILE A 74 -7.96 -15.71 -8.81
N GLN A 75 -7.17 -16.11 -9.81
CA GLN A 75 -7.23 -15.56 -11.17
C GLN A 75 -8.64 -15.66 -11.74
N LYS A 76 -9.28 -16.83 -11.65
CA LYS A 76 -10.62 -17.06 -12.18
C LYS A 76 -11.64 -16.15 -11.52
N ASP A 77 -11.58 -16.02 -10.20
CA ASP A 77 -12.52 -15.22 -9.41
C ASP A 77 -12.38 -13.73 -9.70
N ILE A 78 -11.17 -13.20 -9.75
CA ILE A 78 -10.91 -11.79 -10.09
C ILE A 78 -11.40 -11.48 -11.51
N LEU A 79 -11.27 -12.44 -12.43
CA LEU A 79 -11.62 -12.28 -13.84
C LEU A 79 -13.07 -12.62 -14.18
N ALA A 80 -13.85 -13.10 -13.21
CA ALA A 80 -15.26 -13.42 -13.37
C ALA A 80 -16.08 -12.13 -13.59
N LYS A 81 -16.98 -12.14 -14.58
CA LYS A 81 -17.84 -10.99 -14.90
C LYS A 81 -18.97 -10.78 -13.91
N GLU A 82 -19.37 -11.85 -13.23
CA GLU A 82 -20.40 -11.86 -12.20
C GLU A 82 -19.80 -12.50 -10.95
N ARG A 83 -20.10 -11.96 -9.76
CA ARG A 83 -19.91 -12.67 -8.50
C ARG A 83 -20.93 -13.81 -8.43
N ALA A 84 -20.79 -14.80 -9.31
CA ALA A 84 -21.52 -16.04 -9.16
C ALA A 84 -21.16 -16.60 -7.78
N PRO A 85 -22.12 -17.06 -6.97
CA PRO A 85 -21.78 -17.78 -5.75
C PRO A 85 -20.89 -18.93 -6.16
N ALA A 86 -19.60 -18.83 -5.81
CA ALA A 86 -18.60 -19.76 -6.28
C ALA A 86 -19.03 -21.16 -5.86
N ALA A 87 -18.97 -22.13 -6.77
CA ALA A 87 -18.92 -23.54 -6.37
C ALA A 87 -17.87 -23.64 -5.25
N PRO A 88 -18.15 -24.37 -4.15
CA PRO A 88 -17.39 -24.27 -2.92
C PRO A 88 -15.91 -24.37 -3.25
N PHE A 89 -15.21 -23.26 -3.03
CA PHE A 89 -13.76 -23.24 -2.99
C PHE A 89 -13.39 -24.38 -2.02
N PRO A 90 -12.47 -25.30 -2.37
CA PRO A 90 -12.08 -26.34 -1.43
C PRO A 90 -11.41 -25.75 -0.17
N TYR A 91 -11.09 -24.44 -0.19
CA TYR A 91 -10.61 -23.65 0.94
C TYR A 91 -11.32 -22.29 0.93
N SER A 92 -12.20 -22.02 1.90
CA SER A 92 -12.61 -20.66 2.19
C SER A 92 -11.36 -19.79 2.43
N ILE A 93 -11.44 -18.49 2.13
CA ILE A 93 -10.42 -17.50 2.58
C ILE A 93 -10.13 -17.67 4.09
N CYS A 94 -11.12 -18.18 4.84
CA CYS A 94 -11.05 -18.47 6.27
C CYS A 94 -10.38 -19.81 6.65
N ASP A 95 -10.22 -20.77 5.74
CA ASP A 95 -9.77 -22.13 6.11
C ASP A 95 -8.25 -22.26 6.17
N LEU A 96 -7.53 -21.49 5.34
CA LEU A 96 -6.04 -21.48 5.25
C LEU A 96 -5.50 -20.06 4.98
N PRO A 97 -5.75 -19.09 5.87
CA PRO A 97 -5.42 -17.68 5.62
C PRO A 97 -3.93 -17.47 5.35
N GLN A 98 -3.04 -18.09 6.12
CA GLN A 98 -1.58 -17.97 5.94
C GLN A 98 -1.11 -18.53 4.59
N TYR A 99 -1.71 -19.61 4.13
CA TYR A 99 -1.31 -20.22 2.87
C TYR A 99 -1.80 -19.40 1.68
N ILE A 100 -3.06 -18.93 1.71
CA ILE A 100 -3.59 -18.06 0.64
C ILE A 100 -2.80 -16.74 0.58
N HIS A 101 -2.45 -16.16 1.74
CA HIS A 101 -1.54 -15.02 1.84
C HIS A 101 -0.22 -15.29 1.12
N SER A 102 0.44 -16.43 1.40
CA SER A 102 1.71 -16.80 0.75
C SER A 102 1.59 -16.94 -0.78
N VAL A 103 0.45 -17.45 -1.28
CA VAL A 103 0.19 -17.56 -2.71
C VAL A 103 -0.01 -16.19 -3.34
N LEU A 104 -0.83 -15.32 -2.72
CA LEU A 104 -1.03 -13.94 -3.17
C LEU A 104 0.29 -13.16 -3.21
N ARG A 105 1.11 -13.32 -2.17
CA ARG A 105 2.43 -12.71 -2.08
C ARG A 105 3.32 -13.17 -3.23
N TRP A 106 3.43 -14.49 -3.46
CA TRP A 106 4.19 -15.04 -4.59
C TRP A 106 3.67 -14.54 -5.95
N MET A 107 2.34 -14.42 -6.12
CA MET A 107 1.75 -13.87 -7.36
C MET A 107 2.21 -12.44 -7.61
N VAL A 108 2.20 -11.58 -6.58
CA VAL A 108 2.60 -10.17 -6.69
C VAL A 108 4.12 -10.05 -6.84
N GLU A 109 4.91 -10.76 -6.03
CA GLU A 109 6.38 -10.75 -6.08
C GLU A 109 6.89 -11.13 -7.47
N THR A 110 6.40 -12.25 -8.02
CA THR A 110 6.88 -12.75 -9.32
C THR A 110 6.19 -12.11 -10.52
N GLY A 111 5.08 -11.40 -10.30
CA GLY A 111 4.26 -10.81 -11.37
C GLY A 111 4.31 -9.29 -11.50
N SER A 112 4.93 -8.59 -10.55
CA SER A 112 4.91 -7.12 -10.50
C SER A 112 5.60 -6.44 -11.70
N GLU A 113 6.69 -7.01 -12.19
CA GLU A 113 7.51 -6.44 -13.28
C GLU A 113 7.01 -6.81 -14.69
N GLU A 114 6.07 -7.74 -14.77
CA GLU A 114 5.74 -8.41 -16.03
C GLU A 114 4.71 -7.61 -16.84
N LYS A 115 5.06 -7.31 -18.08
CA LYS A 115 4.28 -6.47 -19.01
C LYS A 115 3.41 -7.32 -19.92
N LEU A 116 2.47 -8.05 -19.31
CA LEU A 116 1.45 -8.82 -20.02
C LEU A 116 0.23 -7.94 -20.35
N ASN A 117 -0.93 -8.56 -20.60
CA ASN A 117 -2.15 -7.86 -20.96
C ASN A 117 -2.85 -7.18 -19.77
N THR A 118 -3.83 -6.31 -20.05
CA THR A 118 -4.63 -5.59 -19.04
C THR A 118 -5.31 -6.51 -18.02
N ARG A 119 -5.75 -7.71 -18.44
CA ARG A 119 -6.37 -8.69 -17.53
C ARG A 119 -5.36 -9.24 -16.53
N TYR A 120 -4.11 -9.44 -16.95
CA TYR A 120 -3.03 -9.85 -16.05
C TYR A 120 -2.76 -8.80 -14.99
N ARG A 121 -2.61 -7.53 -15.43
CA ARG A 121 -2.44 -6.39 -14.54
C ARG A 121 -3.55 -6.34 -13.49
N LEU A 122 -4.81 -6.46 -13.90
CA LEU A 122 -5.95 -6.49 -12.99
C LEU A 122 -5.80 -7.59 -11.92
N VAL A 123 -5.33 -8.78 -12.29
CA VAL A 123 -5.12 -9.88 -11.32
C VAL A 123 -4.03 -9.56 -10.32
N ILE A 124 -2.89 -9.03 -10.76
CA ILE A 124 -1.80 -8.62 -9.86
C ILE A 124 -2.23 -7.50 -8.94
N ASP A 125 -2.89 -6.47 -9.48
CA ASP A 125 -3.30 -5.31 -8.71
C ASP A 125 -4.36 -5.70 -7.66
N ARG A 126 -5.32 -6.57 -8.02
CA ARG A 126 -6.33 -7.13 -7.10
C ARG A 126 -5.72 -8.05 -6.05
N ALA A 127 -4.71 -8.85 -6.42
CA ALA A 127 -3.98 -9.67 -5.46
C ALA A 127 -3.24 -8.80 -4.44
N ALA A 128 -2.58 -7.73 -4.88
CA ALA A 128 -1.97 -6.74 -3.99
C ALA A 128 -3.00 -6.07 -3.08
N GLY A 129 -4.18 -5.74 -3.61
CA GLY A 129 -5.26 -5.19 -2.79
C GLY A 129 -5.77 -6.15 -1.72
N LEU A 130 -5.84 -7.47 -2.00
CA LEU A 130 -6.19 -8.46 -0.97
C LEU A 130 -5.13 -8.53 0.13
N LEU A 131 -3.83 -8.42 -0.22
CA LEU A 131 -2.75 -8.37 0.77
C LEU A 131 -2.90 -7.18 1.72
N THR A 132 -3.23 -5.99 1.20
CA THR A 132 -3.31 -4.76 2.01
C THR A 132 -4.65 -4.55 2.70
N THR A 133 -5.75 -5.15 2.22
CA THR A 133 -7.09 -4.91 2.80
C THR A 133 -7.61 -6.06 3.65
N ILE A 134 -7.24 -7.31 3.36
CA ILE A 134 -7.73 -8.48 4.09
C ILE A 134 -6.65 -9.06 5.02
N TYR A 135 -5.43 -9.24 4.51
CA TYR A 135 -4.37 -9.91 5.28
C TYR A 135 -3.56 -8.95 6.15
N GLN A 136 -3.29 -7.74 5.64
CA GLN A 136 -2.67 -6.64 6.38
C GLN A 136 -1.33 -7.00 7.05
N HIS A 137 -0.56 -7.92 6.47
CA HIS A 137 0.75 -8.25 7.03
C HIS A 137 1.72 -7.08 6.85
N PRO A 138 2.49 -6.66 7.87
CA PRO A 138 3.39 -5.50 7.79
C PRO A 138 4.36 -5.57 6.60
N ASP A 139 4.90 -6.76 6.33
CA ASP A 139 5.85 -7.01 5.23
C ASP A 139 5.25 -6.87 3.83
N ASP A 140 3.92 -6.79 3.69
CA ASP A 140 3.27 -6.61 2.40
C ASP A 140 3.28 -5.15 1.96
N LEU A 141 3.39 -4.19 2.89
CA LEU A 141 3.44 -2.77 2.57
C LEU A 141 4.64 -2.43 1.68
N LEU A 142 5.79 -3.04 1.96
CA LEU A 142 6.98 -2.84 1.13
C LEU A 142 6.79 -3.46 -0.27
N LEU A 143 6.18 -4.65 -0.35
CA LEU A 143 5.93 -5.34 -1.61
C LEU A 143 4.95 -4.55 -2.49
N VAL A 144 3.85 -4.07 -1.92
CA VAL A 144 2.83 -3.33 -2.66
C VAL A 144 3.29 -1.91 -3.00
N SER A 145 4.10 -1.26 -2.15
CA SER A 145 4.78 -0.01 -2.52
C SER A 145 5.69 -0.21 -3.74
N LYS A 146 6.51 -1.28 -3.78
CA LYS A 146 7.31 -1.60 -4.98
C LYS A 146 6.45 -1.79 -6.22
N LEU A 147 5.32 -2.50 -6.12
CA LEU A 147 4.36 -2.63 -7.23
C LEU A 147 3.85 -1.26 -7.69
N LEU A 148 3.44 -0.40 -6.75
CA LEU A 148 2.91 0.93 -7.02
C LEU A 148 3.90 1.80 -7.82
N PHE A 149 5.16 1.87 -7.37
CA PHE A 149 6.21 2.60 -8.10
C PHE A 149 6.56 1.97 -9.44
N ASN A 150 6.57 0.62 -9.53
CA ASN A 150 6.76 -0.06 -10.81
C ASN A 150 5.64 0.28 -11.82
N ARG A 151 4.39 0.43 -11.37
CA ARG A 151 3.27 0.88 -12.21
C ARG A 151 3.48 2.32 -12.69
N LYS A 152 3.87 3.24 -11.80
CA LYS A 152 4.16 4.64 -12.16
C LYS A 152 5.27 4.73 -13.21
N ARG A 153 6.41 4.06 -12.98
CA ARG A 153 7.53 4.03 -13.93
C ARG A 153 7.14 3.44 -15.29
N ALA A 154 6.22 2.48 -15.30
CA ALA A 154 5.67 1.90 -16.53
C ALA A 154 4.56 2.76 -17.18
N ARG A 155 4.25 3.96 -16.64
CA ARG A 155 3.15 4.83 -17.05
C ARG A 155 1.79 4.12 -17.09
N LEU A 156 1.59 3.20 -16.16
CA LEU A 156 0.35 2.48 -15.95
C LEU A 156 -0.49 3.18 -14.88
N SER A 157 -1.81 2.99 -14.93
CA SER A 157 -2.71 3.50 -13.88
C SER A 157 -2.31 2.93 -12.51
N THR A 158 -2.11 3.83 -11.55
CA THR A 158 -1.78 3.52 -10.15
C THR A 158 -3.01 3.55 -9.25
N HIS A 159 -4.07 4.24 -9.66
CA HIS A 159 -5.27 4.55 -8.87
C HIS A 159 -5.77 3.40 -7.99
N TYR A 160 -6.02 2.22 -8.57
CA TYR A 160 -6.53 1.08 -7.79
C TYR A 160 -5.53 0.56 -6.75
N VAL A 161 -4.24 0.50 -7.11
CA VAL A 161 -3.19 0.03 -6.19
C VAL A 161 -2.98 1.07 -5.08
N THR A 162 -2.96 2.36 -5.41
CA THR A 162 -2.91 3.46 -4.44
C THR A 162 -4.07 3.38 -3.44
N TRP A 163 -5.31 3.25 -3.94
CA TRP A 163 -6.49 3.08 -3.11
C TRP A 163 -6.35 1.89 -2.16
N ALA A 164 -6.01 0.71 -2.70
CA ALA A 164 -5.93 -0.50 -1.91
C ALA A 164 -4.78 -0.44 -0.88
N TYR A 165 -3.69 0.25 -1.21
CA TYR A 165 -2.54 0.46 -0.33
C TYR A 165 -2.93 1.24 0.93
N PHE A 166 -3.59 2.39 0.76
CA PHE A 166 -4.01 3.22 1.90
C PHE A 166 -5.24 2.68 2.64
N SER A 167 -6.06 1.86 1.98
CA SER A 167 -7.18 1.14 2.61
C SER A 167 -6.74 0.13 3.69
N SER A 168 -5.44 -0.11 3.88
CA SER A 168 -4.95 -0.91 5.00
C SER A 168 -5.09 -0.21 6.36
N HIS A 169 -5.36 1.10 6.37
CA HIS A 169 -5.40 1.93 7.59
C HIS A 169 -4.13 1.83 8.45
N ASN A 170 -3.01 1.40 7.86
CA ASN A 170 -1.76 1.18 8.56
C ASN A 170 -0.86 2.39 8.33
N ILE A 171 -0.69 3.24 9.33
CA ILE A 171 0.12 4.47 9.24
C ILE A 171 1.57 4.18 8.81
N ALA A 172 2.10 2.98 9.07
CA ALA A 172 3.42 2.56 8.58
C ALA A 172 3.51 2.49 7.04
N SER A 173 2.38 2.51 6.32
CA SER A 173 2.31 2.64 4.85
C SER A 173 2.98 3.92 4.34
N LEU A 174 3.11 4.97 5.16
CA LEU A 174 3.82 6.18 4.76
C LEU A 174 5.34 5.96 4.66
N LEU A 175 5.92 5.02 5.42
CA LEU A 175 7.37 4.83 5.47
C LEU A 175 7.97 4.38 4.13
N PRO A 176 7.46 3.33 3.45
CA PRO A 176 7.98 2.93 2.14
C PRO A 176 7.78 3.98 1.05
N ILE A 177 6.85 4.93 1.23
CA ILE A 177 6.65 6.06 0.31
C ILE A 177 7.66 7.17 0.62
N GLY A 178 7.82 7.55 1.90
CA GLY A 178 8.79 8.55 2.33
C GLY A 178 10.23 8.18 1.99
N GLU A 179 10.60 6.89 2.09
CA GLU A 179 11.91 6.38 1.65
C GLU A 179 12.22 6.69 0.18
N LYS A 180 11.19 6.88 -0.67
CA LYS A 180 11.36 7.23 -2.08
C LYS A 180 11.75 8.68 -2.33
N LEU A 181 11.64 9.55 -1.32
CA LEU A 181 12.19 10.91 -1.37
C LEU A 181 13.74 10.90 -1.44
N LEU A 182 14.39 9.81 -1.02
CA LEU A 182 15.84 9.61 -1.15
C LEU A 182 16.26 9.00 -2.49
N SER A 183 15.32 8.72 -3.40
CA SER A 183 15.63 8.08 -4.67
C SER A 183 16.45 9.02 -5.57
N ALA A 184 17.36 8.45 -6.35
CA ALA A 184 18.06 9.18 -7.41
C ALA A 184 17.19 9.39 -8.67
N ASP A 185 16.04 8.71 -8.74
CA ASP A 185 15.09 8.83 -9.85
C ASP A 185 14.08 9.95 -9.56
N GLU A 186 14.16 11.04 -10.32
CA GLU A 186 13.28 12.21 -10.18
C GLU A 186 11.79 11.85 -10.36
N GLU A 187 11.46 10.86 -11.21
CA GLU A 187 10.07 10.42 -11.38
C GLU A 187 9.55 9.70 -10.12
N GLU A 188 10.41 8.95 -9.41
CA GLU A 188 10.06 8.34 -8.13
C GLU A 188 9.88 9.41 -7.05
N VAL A 189 10.78 10.38 -6.96
CA VAL A 189 10.67 11.48 -5.97
C VAL A 189 9.40 12.29 -6.21
N ALA A 190 9.12 12.67 -7.45
CA ALA A 190 7.92 13.42 -7.80
C ALA A 190 6.63 12.65 -7.45
N PHE A 191 6.62 11.33 -7.67
CA PHE A 191 5.48 10.52 -7.30
C PHE A 191 5.34 10.33 -5.79
N ALA A 192 6.44 10.21 -5.05
CA ALA A 192 6.41 10.18 -3.60
C ALA A 192 5.83 11.48 -3.02
N ARG A 193 6.22 12.64 -3.57
CA ARG A 193 5.63 13.95 -3.22
C ARG A 193 4.14 14.01 -3.52
N GLU A 194 3.72 13.55 -4.69
CA GLU A 194 2.29 13.44 -5.06
C GLU A 194 1.49 12.64 -4.01
N LEU A 195 2.04 11.52 -3.53
CA LEU A 195 1.39 10.67 -2.52
C LEU A 195 1.42 11.25 -1.10
N LEU A 196 2.34 12.18 -0.82
CA LEU A 196 2.57 12.80 0.49
C LEU A 196 2.13 14.27 0.53
N HIS A 197 1.47 14.77 -0.51
CA HIS A 197 1.12 16.19 -0.65
C HIS A 197 0.18 16.71 0.46
N PHE A 198 -0.50 15.83 1.17
CA PHE A 198 -1.30 16.19 2.36
C PHE A 198 -0.45 16.64 3.56
N ILE A 199 0.89 16.50 3.49
CA ILE A 199 1.83 16.97 4.50
C ILE A 199 2.24 18.40 4.16
N SER A 200 1.69 19.37 4.89
CA SER A 200 2.05 20.79 4.78
C SER A 200 3.56 21.02 4.98
N GLY A 201 4.18 21.87 4.16
CA GLY A 201 5.60 22.24 4.29
C GLY A 201 6.60 21.27 3.64
N LEU A 202 6.14 20.12 3.13
CA LEU A 202 7.03 19.09 2.58
C LEU A 202 7.67 19.52 1.25
N ASP A 203 6.91 20.18 0.39
CA ASP A 203 7.35 20.59 -0.95
C ASP A 203 8.30 21.80 -0.88
N GLU A 204 8.22 22.64 0.16
CA GLU A 204 9.10 23.78 0.38
C GLU A 204 10.42 23.42 1.09
N SER A 205 10.56 22.22 1.62
CA SER A 205 11.76 21.80 2.36
C SER A 205 12.96 21.52 1.46
N ASP A 206 14.14 22.04 1.86
CA ASP A 206 15.43 21.73 1.23
C ASP A 206 15.80 20.24 1.37
N ASP A 207 15.39 19.60 2.46
CA ASP A 207 15.53 18.16 2.69
C ASP A 207 14.14 17.53 2.96
N PRO A 208 13.42 17.09 1.90
CA PRO A 208 12.09 16.54 2.04
C PRO A 208 12.05 15.26 2.88
N TYR A 209 13.10 14.44 2.86
CA TYR A 209 13.12 13.19 3.62
C TYR A 209 13.24 13.45 5.12
N VAL A 210 14.19 14.31 5.51
CA VAL A 210 14.35 14.68 6.93
C VAL A 210 13.10 15.39 7.44
N TYR A 211 12.51 16.28 6.65
CA TYR A 211 11.24 16.92 6.98
C TYR A 211 10.12 15.89 7.19
N PHE A 212 9.92 14.98 6.23
CA PHE A 212 8.94 13.91 6.33
C PHE A 212 9.15 13.05 7.58
N ARG A 213 10.39 12.67 7.90
CA ARG A 213 10.71 11.83 9.06
C ARG A 213 10.37 12.53 10.37
N ASN A 214 10.75 13.80 10.51
CA ASN A 214 10.43 14.60 11.69
C ASN A 214 8.91 14.76 11.83
N TRP A 215 8.22 15.11 10.73
CA TRP A 215 6.77 15.22 10.70
C TRP A 215 6.09 13.91 11.09
N TYR A 216 6.56 12.78 10.55
CA TYR A 216 5.99 11.46 10.82
C TYR A 216 6.14 11.10 12.30
N GLU A 217 7.34 11.25 12.87
CA GLU A 217 7.62 10.90 14.27
C GLU A 217 6.84 11.79 15.25
N GLU A 218 6.73 13.09 14.95
CA GLU A 218 5.95 14.05 15.75
C GLU A 218 4.44 13.75 15.70
N ASN A 219 3.91 13.45 14.52
CA ASN A 219 2.47 13.30 14.31
C ASN A 219 1.96 11.88 14.48
N LEU A 220 2.81 10.86 14.51
CA LEU A 220 2.43 9.44 14.58
C LEU A 220 1.34 9.13 15.64
N PRO A 221 1.39 9.67 16.88
CA PRO A 221 0.37 9.41 17.89
C PRO A 221 -1.00 10.03 17.60
N TYR A 222 -1.06 10.98 16.66
CA TYR A 222 -2.21 11.83 16.36
C TYR A 222 -2.75 11.63 14.94
N LEU A 223 -2.16 10.70 14.17
CA LEU A 223 -2.62 10.40 12.81
C LEU A 223 -3.87 9.54 12.83
N LEU A 224 -4.91 10.04 12.16
CA LEU A 224 -6.15 9.34 11.91
C LEU A 224 -6.27 9.02 10.43
N HIS A 225 -6.87 7.88 10.11
CA HIS A 225 -7.23 7.59 8.73
C HIS A 225 -8.32 8.56 8.27
N ASN A 226 -8.14 9.15 7.10
CA ASN A 226 -9.13 10.03 6.51
C ASN A 226 -10.24 9.20 5.85
N GLU A 227 -11.45 9.24 6.40
CA GLU A 227 -12.60 8.52 5.85
C GLU A 227 -13.08 9.09 4.51
N ASN A 228 -12.60 10.27 4.11
CA ASN A 228 -12.89 10.84 2.80
C ASN A 228 -12.33 9.90 1.72
N SER A 229 -13.25 9.23 1.06
CA SER A 229 -12.95 8.10 0.20
C SER A 229 -12.23 8.56 -1.06
N TYR A 230 -10.97 8.15 -1.21
CA TYR A 230 -10.18 8.30 -2.45
C TYR A 230 -10.89 7.73 -3.71
N GLU A 231 -11.95 6.94 -3.54
CA GLU A 231 -12.81 6.49 -4.63
C GLU A 231 -13.52 7.64 -5.39
N LEU A 232 -13.70 8.80 -4.75
CA LEU A 232 -14.51 9.91 -5.25
C LEU A 232 -13.77 11.25 -5.37
N THR A 233 -12.53 11.36 -4.86
CA THR A 233 -11.76 12.61 -4.84
C THR A 233 -10.42 12.45 -5.57
N ALA A 234 -10.04 13.49 -6.32
CA ALA A 234 -8.75 13.53 -7.03
C ALA A 234 -7.57 13.79 -6.08
N GLU A 235 -7.83 14.40 -4.92
CA GLU A 235 -6.83 14.71 -3.91
C GLU A 235 -6.67 13.53 -2.94
N LEU A 236 -5.44 13.02 -2.88
CA LEU A 236 -5.05 11.90 -2.02
C LEU A 236 -4.58 12.45 -0.67
N ALA A 237 -5.43 12.34 0.35
CA ALA A 237 -5.10 12.64 1.73
C ALA A 237 -5.48 11.45 2.61
N PRO A 238 -4.67 10.37 2.67
CA PRO A 238 -5.03 9.12 3.33
C PRO A 238 -5.08 9.24 4.86
N TYR A 239 -4.38 10.22 5.42
CA TYR A 239 -4.34 10.49 6.85
C TYR A 239 -4.53 11.98 7.13
N VAL A 240 -5.04 12.28 8.32
CA VAL A 240 -5.18 13.63 8.86
C VAL A 240 -4.64 13.64 10.28
N VAL A 241 -4.06 14.77 10.69
CA VAL A 241 -3.60 14.97 12.07
C VAL A 241 -4.79 15.44 12.90
N ASP A 242 -5.06 14.73 14.00
CA ASP A 242 -6.02 15.19 15.00
C ASP A 242 -5.40 16.33 15.84
N HIS A 243 -5.57 17.56 15.35
CA HIS A 243 -5.03 18.75 16.00
C HIS A 243 -5.60 19.01 17.39
N ASP A 244 -6.85 18.59 17.68
CA ASP A 244 -7.42 18.76 19.03
C ASP A 244 -6.73 17.81 20.03
N THR A 245 -6.59 16.54 19.66
CA THR A 245 -5.87 15.54 20.46
C THR A 245 -4.39 15.92 20.61
N LYS A 246 -3.76 16.43 19.55
CA LYS A 246 -2.36 16.92 19.57
C LYS A 246 -2.20 18.15 20.48
N TYR A 247 -3.10 19.12 20.38
CA TYR A 247 -3.11 20.32 21.22
C TYR A 247 -3.29 19.98 22.71
N ARG A 248 -4.16 19.02 23.04
CA ARG A 248 -4.48 18.63 24.43
C ARG A 248 -3.59 17.54 25.01
N GLU A 249 -2.78 16.88 24.20
CA GLU A 249 -2.02 15.68 24.57
C GLU A 249 -2.88 14.54 25.16
N CYS A 250 -4.10 14.36 24.63
CA CYS A 250 -5.03 13.32 25.09
C CYS A 250 -4.85 12.02 24.28
N PHE A 251 -4.05 11.06 24.74
CA PHE A 251 -3.86 9.76 24.05
C PHE A 251 -5.09 8.82 24.06
N SER A 252 -6.29 9.32 24.40
CA SER A 252 -7.53 8.55 24.46
C SER A 252 -8.69 9.35 23.89
N HIS A 253 -9.25 8.89 22.78
CA HIS A 253 -10.54 9.36 22.23
C HIS A 253 -11.73 9.12 23.18
N LYS A 254 -11.49 8.58 24.38
CA LYS A 254 -12.47 8.34 25.46
C LYS A 254 -11.89 8.76 26.82
N ALA A 255 -11.58 10.03 27.03
CA ALA A 255 -11.53 10.60 28.38
C ALA A 255 -11.40 12.13 28.35
N SER A 256 -12.55 12.81 28.41
CA SER A 256 -12.85 13.90 29.36
C SER A 256 -13.86 14.86 28.74
N SER A 257 -15.12 14.47 28.80
CA SER A 257 -16.28 15.32 28.58
C SER A 257 -16.45 16.42 29.65
N ASN A 258 -15.36 16.93 30.24
CA ASN A 258 -15.39 17.82 31.41
C ASN A 258 -14.37 18.96 31.37
N LEU A 259 -13.85 19.36 30.21
CA LEU A 259 -12.96 20.52 30.12
C LEU A 259 -13.40 21.45 28.98
N ARG A 260 -14.12 22.49 29.41
CA ARG A 260 -14.37 23.80 28.78
C ARG A 260 -14.93 23.82 27.35
N GLU A 261 -15.93 24.67 27.13
CA GLU A 261 -16.26 25.21 25.81
C GLU A 261 -15.04 25.98 25.28
N ASP A 262 -14.10 25.27 24.67
CA ASP A 262 -12.84 25.84 24.21
C ASP A 262 -13.02 26.43 22.82
N GLY A 263 -12.69 27.72 22.67
CA GLY A 263 -12.66 28.42 21.39
C GLY A 263 -11.69 27.82 20.36
N PHE A 264 -10.91 26.78 20.71
CA PHE A 264 -10.04 26.05 19.80
C PHE A 264 -10.80 25.51 18.57
N GLN A 265 -12.02 24.99 18.79
CA GLN A 265 -12.83 24.44 17.68
C GLN A 265 -13.33 25.53 16.72
N SER A 266 -13.41 26.78 17.18
CA SER A 266 -13.77 27.93 16.35
C SER A 266 -12.62 28.57 15.58
N LEU A 267 -11.38 28.11 15.78
CA LEU A 267 -10.21 28.55 15.02
C LEU A 267 -10.25 28.01 13.58
N SER A 268 -9.54 28.68 12.67
CA SER A 268 -9.26 28.14 11.35
C SER A 268 -8.35 26.89 11.43
N GLU A 269 -8.36 26.04 10.41
CA GLU A 269 -7.52 24.83 10.39
C GLU A 269 -6.02 25.17 10.48
N GLN A 270 -5.59 26.27 9.86
CA GLN A 270 -4.21 26.74 9.95
C GLN A 270 -3.84 27.16 11.39
N GLU A 271 -4.72 27.90 12.08
CA GLU A 271 -4.50 28.28 13.48
C GLU A 271 -4.51 27.06 14.40
N LYS A 272 -5.39 26.08 14.15
CA LYS A 272 -5.41 24.81 14.91
C LYS A 272 -4.10 24.05 14.74
N GLU A 273 -3.59 23.95 13.51
CA GLU A 273 -2.32 23.31 13.22
C GLU A 273 -1.15 24.00 13.94
N GLN A 274 -1.03 25.32 13.78
CA GLN A 274 0.05 26.10 14.40
C GLN A 274 0.02 26.00 15.93
N LEU A 275 -1.17 26.14 16.53
CA LEU A 275 -1.33 26.09 17.98
C LEU A 275 -1.09 24.67 18.53
N ALA A 276 -1.52 23.63 17.82
CA ALA A 276 -1.23 22.24 18.19
C ALA A 276 0.28 21.93 18.11
N ASN A 277 0.97 22.42 17.08
CA ASN A 277 2.42 22.28 16.93
C ASN A 277 3.17 23.03 18.04
N LEU A 278 2.73 24.24 18.40
CA LEU A 278 3.31 25.00 19.52
C LEU A 278 3.10 24.28 20.86
N SER A 279 1.87 23.81 21.11
CA SER A 279 1.54 23.02 22.31
C SER A 279 2.47 21.82 22.45
N TYR A 280 2.65 21.05 21.37
CA TYR A 280 3.55 19.91 21.33
C TYR A 280 5.00 20.30 21.65
N LYS A 281 5.53 21.39 21.05
CA LYS A 281 6.90 21.88 21.30
C LYS A 281 7.12 22.26 22.77
N ILE A 282 6.19 23.00 23.37
CA ILE A 282 6.25 23.36 24.80
C ILE A 282 6.21 22.08 25.64
N ARG A 283 5.33 21.13 25.30
CA ARG A 283 5.18 19.86 26.02
C ARG A 283 6.43 18.98 25.98
N MET A 284 7.10 18.90 24.84
CA MET A 284 8.33 18.14 24.66
C MET A 284 9.52 18.79 25.39
N SER A 285 9.50 20.12 25.54
CA SER A 285 10.53 20.87 26.27
C SER A 285 10.34 20.76 27.79
N SER A 286 9.13 21.01 28.29
CA SER A 286 8.83 21.03 29.72
C SER A 286 7.34 20.78 30.00
N ARG A 287 7.05 19.69 30.71
CA ARG A 287 5.67 19.37 31.10
C ARG A 287 5.06 20.40 32.05
N SER A 288 5.85 20.99 32.95
CA SER A 288 5.35 22.00 33.89
C SER A 288 4.98 23.31 33.19
N GLU A 289 5.83 23.75 32.24
CA GLU A 289 5.55 24.95 31.43
C GLU A 289 4.32 24.75 30.55
N TRP A 290 4.17 23.55 29.98
CA TRP A 290 2.99 23.20 29.21
C TRP A 290 1.70 23.28 30.02
N ILE A 291 1.69 22.75 31.26
CA ILE A 291 0.52 22.85 32.15
C ILE A 291 0.21 24.31 32.47
N GLU A 292 1.22 25.13 32.75
CA GLU A 292 1.00 26.56 33.01
C GLU A 292 0.43 27.28 31.79
N TRP A 293 0.98 27.02 30.61
CA TRP A 293 0.54 27.58 29.34
C TRP A 293 -0.89 27.17 28.98
N MET A 294 -1.24 25.88 29.11
CA MET A 294 -2.59 25.37 28.87
C MET A 294 -3.66 25.98 29.78
N ASN A 295 -3.28 26.46 30.97
CA ASN A 295 -4.20 27.13 31.89
C ASN A 295 -4.47 28.60 31.52
N ARG A 296 -3.70 29.19 30.59
CA ARG A 296 -3.91 30.55 30.09
C ARG A 296 -5.15 30.62 29.19
N PRO A 297 -5.84 31.78 29.10
CA PRO A 297 -6.93 31.95 28.14
C PRO A 297 -6.42 31.82 26.70
N LEU A 298 -7.27 31.34 25.79
CA LEU A 298 -6.91 31.09 24.39
C LEU A 298 -6.31 32.32 23.70
N SER A 299 -6.79 33.53 24.01
CA SER A 299 -6.23 34.77 23.47
C SER A 299 -4.75 34.98 23.82
N ALA A 300 -4.33 34.61 25.03
CA ALA A 300 -2.93 34.69 25.44
C ALA A 300 -2.06 33.60 24.82
N GLN A 301 -2.65 32.44 24.49
CA GLN A 301 -1.95 31.38 23.77
C GLN A 301 -1.73 31.76 22.30
N LEU A 302 -2.72 32.39 21.66
CA LEU A 302 -2.62 32.91 20.29
C LEU A 302 -1.59 34.04 20.18
N MET A 303 -1.51 34.95 21.15
CA MET A 303 -0.45 35.97 21.16
C MET A 303 0.95 35.35 21.18
N LEU A 304 1.17 34.32 22.01
CA LEU A 304 2.46 33.62 22.04
C LEU A 304 2.75 32.92 20.71
N MET A 305 1.73 32.36 20.06
CA MET A 305 1.86 31.75 18.73
C MET A 305 2.30 32.79 17.68
N GLU A 306 1.68 33.98 17.67
CA GLU A 306 2.04 35.09 16.78
C GLU A 306 3.48 35.58 17.02
N GLU A 307 3.90 35.72 18.28
CA GLU A 307 5.26 36.11 18.65
C GLU A 307 6.31 35.11 18.14
N VAL A 308 6.07 33.81 18.34
CA VAL A 308 6.97 32.74 17.88
C VAL A 308 7.03 32.67 16.35
N GLN A 309 5.90 32.92 15.68
CA GLN A 309 5.86 32.96 14.21
C GLN A 309 6.66 34.16 13.67
N HIS A 310 6.52 35.33 14.29
CA HIS A 310 7.25 36.54 13.89
C HIS A 310 8.77 36.39 14.04
N ASP A 311 9.23 35.73 15.10
CA ASP A 311 10.65 35.43 15.33
C ASP A 311 11.23 34.43 14.32
N TYR A 312 10.40 33.56 13.75
CA TYR A 312 10.79 32.61 12.70
C TYR A 312 10.87 33.29 11.33
N ASP A 313 9.88 34.12 10.99
CA ASP A 313 9.82 34.84 9.70
C ASP A 313 10.85 35.99 9.59
N SER A 314 11.42 36.42 10.71
CA SER A 314 12.45 37.49 10.78
C SER A 314 13.88 36.99 10.67
N ARG A 315 14.11 35.68 10.48
CA ARG A 315 15.43 35.04 10.35
C ARG A 315 15.71 34.61 8.90
#